data_AF-A0A4Q5NJU6-F1
#
_entry.id   AF-A0A4Q5NJU6-F1
#
_cell.length_a   1.000
_cell.length_b   1.000
_cell.length_c   1.000
_cell.angle_alpha   90.00
_cell.angle_beta   90.00
_cell.angle_gamma   90.00
#
_symmetry.space_group_name_H-M   'P 1'
#
loop_
_entity.id
_entity.type
_entity.pdbx_description
1 polymer ?
#
loop_
_entity_poly.entity_id
_entity_poly.type
_entity_poly.pdbx_seq_one_letter_code
_entity_poly.pdbx_strand_id
1 'polypeptide(L)'
;MKLPVHRWLRYSAGYSAAWAEAVIRQASLNGPVTVLDPFVGSGTTMLAAQDAGAASYGIEAHPFVAHVAQAKIYRHTDVAEFQAFAEQVEAKAKSITASIDHYPKLIKSCYDDETLGQIDALRRAFELLKDNTPASELTWLLLVSILRKVSHANTAQWQYVLPSKSKKRVTSPIVAFAEGISTFAKDMNASVNLGPEPILIQGDARTCEGVPSGSVNLVVTSPPYPNNYDYADATRLEMSFMGDITGWGDLQNTVRRFLVRSCSQHVPPKSVDLETILADPILAPIHDEIAEVCRDLAEIRLTKGGKKTYHLMVACYFLDMAHVWNSLRRVCASPSQICFVIGDSAPYGIYVPVIQWFEKLALAAGFTSARFEQTRERNVKWKNRKHRVPLCEGRLWVEG
;
A
#
# COMPACT_ATOMS: atom_id res chain seq x y z
N MET A 1 12.07 -8.02 -2.45
CA MET A 1 12.88 -7.12 -1.61
C MET A 1 13.83 -7.97 -0.79
N LYS A 2 15.10 -7.57 -0.68
CA LYS A 2 16.12 -8.27 0.13
C LYS A 2 16.53 -7.50 1.39
N LEU A 3 16.17 -6.22 1.47
CA LEU A 3 16.55 -5.35 2.59
C LEU A 3 15.89 -5.83 3.91
N PRO A 4 16.61 -5.74 5.04
CA PRO A 4 16.05 -6.01 6.37
C PRO A 4 14.72 -5.27 6.59
N VAL A 5 13.79 -5.87 7.33
CA VAL A 5 12.47 -5.30 7.68
C VAL A 5 11.50 -5.17 6.49
N HIS A 6 11.93 -4.59 5.38
CA HIS A 6 11.14 -4.50 4.14
C HIS A 6 10.77 -5.88 3.59
N ARG A 7 11.58 -6.91 3.88
CA ARG A 7 11.32 -8.30 3.50
C ARG A 7 10.31 -9.03 4.37
N TRP A 8 9.93 -8.49 5.53
CA TRP A 8 9.02 -9.16 6.49
C TRP A 8 7.65 -9.41 5.89
N LEU A 9 7.13 -8.51 5.06
CA LEU A 9 5.94 -8.76 4.24
C LEU A 9 6.16 -8.27 2.83
N ARG A 10 5.96 -9.13 1.85
CA ARG A 10 6.08 -8.76 0.44
C ARG A 10 4.87 -7.92 0.01
N TYR A 11 5.10 -6.62 -0.16
CA TYR A 11 4.12 -5.70 -0.72
C TYR A 11 4.50 -5.34 -2.16
N SER A 12 3.60 -5.60 -3.11
CA SER A 12 3.91 -5.49 -4.56
C SER A 12 3.83 -4.08 -5.13
N ALA A 13 3.16 -3.17 -4.42
CA ALA A 13 2.96 -1.77 -4.82
C ALA A 13 3.96 -0.80 -4.16
N GLY A 14 5.05 -1.31 -3.58
CA GLY A 14 6.12 -0.49 -3.01
C GLY A 14 7.16 -0.05 -4.04
N TYR A 15 7.98 0.93 -3.67
CA TYR A 15 9.13 1.40 -4.41
C TYR A 15 10.44 1.14 -3.64
N SER A 16 11.59 1.53 -4.19
CA SER A 16 12.90 1.20 -3.62
C SER A 16 13.16 1.95 -2.31
N ALA A 17 13.28 1.22 -1.19
CA ALA A 17 13.62 1.79 0.11
C ALA A 17 14.99 2.49 0.12
N ALA A 18 16.01 1.88 -0.49
CA ALA A 18 17.34 2.48 -0.60
C ALA A 18 17.33 3.80 -1.38
N TRP A 19 16.41 3.94 -2.35
CA TRP A 19 16.24 5.21 -3.06
C TRP A 19 15.52 6.25 -2.18
N ALA A 20 14.47 5.84 -1.46
CA ALA A 20 13.75 6.72 -0.52
C ALA A 20 14.72 7.28 0.53
N GLU A 21 15.55 6.41 1.12
CA GLU A 21 16.57 6.79 2.09
C GLU A 21 17.59 7.76 1.49
N ALA A 22 18.08 7.50 0.26
CA ALA A 22 19.01 8.40 -0.41
C ALA A 22 18.42 9.80 -0.66
N VAL A 23 17.15 9.88 -1.07
CA VAL A 23 16.43 11.15 -1.25
C VAL A 23 16.32 11.90 0.08
N ILE A 24 15.94 11.21 1.15
CA ILE A 24 15.78 11.81 2.48
C ILE A 24 17.13 12.31 3.01
N ARG A 25 18.18 11.47 2.93
CA ARG A 25 19.54 11.86 3.34
C ARG A 25 20.06 13.06 2.55
N GLN A 26 19.79 13.11 1.26
CA GLN A 26 20.18 14.24 0.42
C GLN A 26 19.47 15.53 0.85
N ALA A 27 18.17 15.48 1.14
CA ALA A 27 17.43 16.63 1.65
C ALA A 27 17.96 17.08 3.04
N SER A 28 18.33 16.13 3.91
CA SER A 28 18.90 16.41 5.24
C SER A 28 20.24 17.16 5.20
N LEU A 29 20.95 17.17 4.06
CA LEU A 29 22.19 17.96 3.91
C LEU A 29 21.93 19.47 3.99
N ASN A 30 20.71 19.91 3.69
CA ASN A 30 20.31 21.31 3.72
C ASN A 30 19.68 21.73 5.06
N GLY A 31 19.62 20.82 6.05
CA GLY A 31 19.04 21.05 7.37
C GLY A 31 18.09 19.94 7.81
N PRO A 32 17.47 20.07 9.00
CA PRO A 32 16.52 19.09 9.50
C PRO A 32 15.33 18.90 8.55
N VAL A 33 14.94 17.65 8.33
CA VAL A 33 13.77 17.30 7.50
C VAL A 33 12.72 16.56 8.30
N THR A 34 11.46 16.92 8.04
CA THR A 34 10.27 16.21 8.48
C THR A 34 9.59 15.66 7.25
N VAL A 35 9.59 14.33 7.14
CA VAL A 35 9.11 13.59 5.98
C VAL A 35 7.63 13.27 6.12
N LEU A 36 6.87 13.33 5.02
CA LEU A 36 5.52 12.78 4.95
C LEU A 36 5.42 11.73 3.85
N ASP A 37 4.74 10.63 4.16
CA ASP A 37 4.18 9.72 3.17
C ASP A 37 2.65 9.65 3.34
N PRO A 38 1.86 10.29 2.46
CA PRO A 38 0.40 10.25 2.57
C PRO A 38 -0.20 8.91 2.08
N PHE A 39 0.61 7.98 1.60
CA PHE A 39 0.20 6.65 1.10
C PHE A 39 1.20 5.58 1.54
N VAL A 40 1.40 5.47 2.86
CA VAL A 40 2.49 4.71 3.50
C VAL A 40 2.65 3.29 2.94
N GLY A 41 1.53 2.63 2.60
CA GLY A 41 1.51 1.24 2.24
C GLY A 41 2.18 0.42 3.34
N SER A 42 3.14 -0.43 2.98
CA SER A 42 3.83 -1.27 3.97
C SER A 42 4.99 -0.60 4.72
N GLY A 43 5.09 0.74 4.72
CA GLY A 43 6.02 1.50 5.56
C GLY A 43 7.31 1.99 4.89
N THR A 44 7.49 1.86 3.57
CA THR A 44 8.79 2.06 2.91
C THR A 44 9.46 3.39 3.25
N THR A 45 8.72 4.49 3.13
CA THR A 45 9.24 5.85 3.35
C THR A 45 9.53 6.10 4.82
N MET A 46 8.64 5.66 5.70
CA MET A 46 8.77 5.90 7.15
C MET A 46 9.97 5.15 7.72
N LEU A 47 10.17 3.90 7.30
CA LEU A 47 11.34 3.12 7.66
C LEU A 47 12.62 3.81 7.15
N ALA A 48 12.63 4.24 5.89
CA ALA A 48 13.75 4.95 5.30
C ALA A 48 14.04 6.31 5.97
N ALA A 49 13.00 7.04 6.38
CA ALA A 49 13.13 8.30 7.12
C ALA A 49 13.79 8.07 8.48
N GLN A 50 13.31 7.06 9.21
CA GLN A 50 13.89 6.70 10.49
C GLN A 50 15.35 6.22 10.34
N ASP A 51 15.66 5.40 9.33
CA ASP A 51 17.03 4.96 9.05
C ASP A 51 17.93 6.16 8.66
N ALA A 52 17.35 7.19 8.03
CA ALA A 52 18.03 8.45 7.70
C ALA A 52 18.13 9.45 8.86
N GLY A 53 17.59 9.14 10.03
CA GLY A 53 17.60 10.05 11.19
C GLY A 53 16.54 11.16 11.14
N ALA A 54 15.56 11.07 10.25
CA ALA A 54 14.54 12.09 10.02
C ALA A 54 13.24 11.79 10.77
N ALA A 55 12.58 12.85 11.27
CA ALA A 55 11.21 12.74 11.77
C ALA A 55 10.27 12.46 10.59
N SER A 56 9.20 11.69 10.84
CA SER A 56 8.23 11.42 9.77
C SER A 56 6.80 11.24 10.25
N TYR A 57 5.88 11.67 9.40
CA TYR A 57 4.47 11.37 9.45
C TYR A 57 4.11 10.40 8.31
N GLY A 58 3.15 9.52 8.57
CA GLY A 58 2.60 8.64 7.56
C GLY A 58 1.09 8.56 7.66
N ILE A 59 0.40 8.51 6.52
CA ILE A 59 -1.04 8.28 6.45
C ILE A 59 -1.33 7.04 5.63
N GLU A 60 -2.14 6.12 6.17
CA GLU A 60 -2.61 4.93 5.45
C GLU A 60 -4.10 4.70 5.70
N ALA A 61 -4.87 4.64 4.62
CA ALA A 61 -6.31 4.48 4.68
C ALA A 61 -6.73 3.02 4.85
N HIS A 62 -5.91 2.06 4.41
CA HIS A 62 -6.20 0.65 4.51
C HIS A 62 -5.84 0.13 5.92
N PRO A 63 -6.81 -0.27 6.77
CA PRO A 63 -6.55 -0.59 8.18
C PRO A 63 -5.52 -1.71 8.39
N PHE A 64 -5.68 -2.83 7.68
CA PHE A 64 -4.73 -3.94 7.73
C PHE A 64 -3.31 -3.53 7.28
N VAL A 65 -3.18 -2.71 6.24
CA VAL A 65 -1.87 -2.28 5.74
C VAL A 65 -1.22 -1.25 6.68
N ALA A 66 -2.03 -0.37 7.30
CA ALA A 66 -1.58 0.51 8.37
C ALA A 66 -1.04 -0.32 9.55
N HIS A 67 -1.74 -1.38 9.96
CA HIS A 67 -1.29 -2.29 11.01
C HIS A 67 0.04 -2.98 10.67
N VAL A 68 0.21 -3.44 9.42
CA VAL A 68 1.50 -3.95 8.92
C VAL A 68 2.61 -2.90 9.02
N ALA A 69 2.35 -1.66 8.63
CA ALA A 69 3.33 -0.58 8.71
C ALA A 69 3.70 -0.27 10.17
N GLN A 70 2.71 -0.21 11.06
CA GLN A 70 2.92 0.00 12.50
C GLN A 70 3.80 -1.10 13.11
N ALA A 71 3.48 -2.37 12.85
CA ALA A 71 4.27 -3.49 13.37
C ALA A 71 5.73 -3.45 12.90
N LYS A 72 6.01 -2.95 11.68
CA LYS A 72 7.39 -2.76 11.20
C LYS A 72 8.12 -1.60 11.89
N ILE A 73 7.41 -0.57 12.36
CA ILE A 73 8.00 0.55 13.11
C ILE A 73 8.55 0.05 14.46
N TYR A 74 7.87 -0.94 15.07
CA TYR A 74 8.32 -1.61 16.30
C TYR A 74 9.60 -2.47 16.15
N ARG A 75 10.30 -2.42 15.02
CA ARG A 75 11.59 -3.14 14.84
C ARG A 75 12.68 -2.79 15.87
N HIS A 76 12.50 -1.70 16.62
CA HIS A 76 13.38 -1.25 17.69
C HIS A 76 13.13 -1.97 19.04
N THR A 77 12.10 -2.81 19.12
CA THR A 77 11.79 -3.64 20.31
C THR A 77 12.98 -4.52 20.67
N ASP A 78 13.14 -4.82 21.96
CA ASP A 78 14.15 -5.77 22.41
C ASP A 78 13.95 -7.13 21.72
N VAL A 79 15.05 -7.66 21.16
CA VAL A 79 14.99 -8.87 20.35
C VAL A 79 14.64 -10.10 21.20
N ALA A 80 15.09 -10.15 22.45
CA ALA A 80 14.77 -11.25 23.35
C ALA A 80 13.30 -11.22 23.76
N GLU A 81 12.71 -10.04 23.97
CA GLU A 81 11.26 -9.90 24.20
C GLU A 81 10.42 -10.41 23.02
N PHE A 82 10.77 -10.01 21.78
CA PHE A 82 10.11 -10.52 20.58
C PHE A 82 10.24 -12.05 20.45
N GLN A 83 11.46 -12.58 20.61
CA GLN A 83 11.70 -14.02 20.49
C GLN A 83 10.92 -14.80 21.55
N ALA A 84 10.97 -14.35 22.81
CA ALA A 84 10.25 -14.98 23.91
C ALA A 84 8.74 -15.04 23.66
N PHE A 85 8.13 -13.94 23.20
CA PHE A 85 6.71 -13.90 22.88
C PHE A 85 6.36 -14.84 21.72
N ALA A 86 7.14 -14.79 20.63
CA ALA A 86 6.90 -15.64 19.47
C ALA A 86 7.05 -17.14 19.79
N GLU A 87 8.07 -17.51 20.57
CA GLU A 87 8.28 -18.89 21.03
C GLU A 87 7.18 -19.35 21.99
N GLN A 88 6.65 -18.45 22.83
CA GLN A 88 5.50 -18.73 23.69
C GLN A 88 4.26 -19.03 22.85
N VAL A 89 4.01 -18.28 21.78
CA VAL A 89 2.92 -18.55 20.81
C VAL A 89 3.11 -19.92 20.15
N GLU A 90 4.32 -20.22 19.66
CA GLU A 90 4.63 -21.52 19.05
C GLU A 90 4.41 -22.68 20.04
N ALA A 91 4.89 -22.54 21.28
CA ALA A 91 4.72 -23.54 22.32
C ALA A 91 3.24 -23.74 22.67
N LYS A 92 2.48 -22.66 22.80
CA LYS A 92 1.04 -22.72 23.11
C LYS A 92 0.26 -23.39 21.98
N ALA A 93 0.61 -23.13 20.71
CA ALA A 93 -0.04 -23.71 19.54
C ALA A 93 -0.02 -25.24 19.56
N LYS A 94 1.04 -25.88 20.11
CA LYS A 94 1.14 -27.35 20.24
C LYS A 94 0.04 -27.97 21.11
N SER A 95 -0.56 -27.19 22.00
CA SER A 95 -1.65 -27.63 22.89
C SER A 95 -3.05 -27.25 22.39
N ILE A 96 -3.15 -26.54 21.27
CA ILE A 96 -4.42 -26.07 20.73
C ILE A 96 -4.98 -27.10 19.76
N THR A 97 -6.18 -27.59 20.06
CA THR A 97 -6.98 -28.33 19.10
C THR A 97 -7.48 -27.38 18.02
N ALA A 98 -7.00 -27.55 16.78
CA ALA A 98 -7.42 -26.75 15.64
C ALA A 98 -8.94 -26.83 15.39
N SER A 99 -9.52 -25.74 14.89
CA SER A 99 -10.92 -25.67 14.48
C SER A 99 -10.98 -24.98 13.11
N ILE A 100 -11.09 -25.75 12.04
CA ILE A 100 -10.92 -25.23 10.69
C ILE A 100 -12.24 -25.01 9.94
N ASP A 101 -13.37 -25.45 10.51
CA ASP A 101 -14.67 -25.45 9.82
C ASP A 101 -15.24 -24.05 9.57
N HIS A 102 -14.93 -23.11 10.45
CA HIS A 102 -15.44 -21.75 10.40
C HIS A 102 -14.78 -20.87 9.33
N TYR A 103 -13.64 -21.29 8.76
CA TYR A 103 -12.93 -20.50 7.77
C TYR A 103 -13.72 -20.38 6.46
N PRO A 104 -13.68 -19.21 5.79
CA PRO A 104 -14.40 -19.00 4.54
C PRO A 104 -13.79 -19.84 3.42
N LYS A 105 -14.59 -20.05 2.36
CA LYS A 105 -14.22 -20.87 1.18
C LYS A 105 -12.85 -20.50 0.59
N LEU A 106 -12.50 -19.21 0.59
CA LEU A 106 -11.18 -18.76 0.12
C LEU A 106 -10.05 -19.44 0.89
N ILE A 107 -10.09 -19.42 2.21
CA ILE A 107 -9.03 -19.99 3.06
C ILE A 107 -8.95 -21.50 2.86
N LYS A 108 -10.09 -22.19 2.90
CA LYS A 108 -10.16 -23.64 2.63
C LYS A 108 -9.65 -24.02 1.23
N SER A 109 -9.70 -23.10 0.26
CA SER A 109 -9.15 -23.32 -1.08
C SER A 109 -7.65 -23.02 -1.23
N CYS A 110 -7.01 -22.47 -0.18
CA CYS A 110 -5.60 -22.06 -0.21
C CYS A 110 -4.68 -22.96 0.63
N TYR A 111 -5.24 -23.82 1.48
CA TYR A 111 -4.53 -24.69 2.40
C TYR A 111 -5.23 -26.06 2.44
N ASP A 112 -4.47 -27.14 2.62
CA ASP A 112 -5.03 -28.42 3.05
C ASP A 112 -5.35 -28.38 4.56
N ASP A 113 -6.14 -29.35 5.04
CA ASP A 113 -6.65 -29.37 6.42
C ASP A 113 -5.52 -29.43 7.46
N GLU A 114 -4.43 -30.14 7.17
CA GLU A 114 -3.27 -30.23 8.05
C GLU A 114 -2.58 -28.86 8.18
N THR A 115 -2.27 -28.24 7.04
CA THR A 115 -1.63 -26.91 6.99
C THR A 115 -2.52 -25.86 7.64
N LEU A 116 -3.82 -25.87 7.32
CA LEU A 116 -4.81 -24.95 7.88
C LEU A 116 -4.93 -25.14 9.40
N GLY A 117 -4.91 -26.39 9.88
CA GLY A 117 -4.94 -26.70 11.29
C GLY A 117 -3.74 -26.15 12.05
N GLN A 118 -2.53 -26.24 11.46
CA GLN A 118 -1.32 -25.69 12.09
C GLN A 118 -1.33 -24.15 12.16
N ILE A 119 -1.73 -23.46 11.08
CA ILE A 119 -1.84 -21.99 11.13
C ILE A 119 -3.00 -21.52 12.01
N ASP A 120 -4.12 -22.26 12.08
CA ASP A 120 -5.21 -21.98 13.02
C ASP A 120 -4.75 -22.09 14.47
N ALA A 121 -3.99 -23.13 14.81
CA ALA A 121 -3.43 -23.29 16.14
C ALA A 121 -2.48 -22.14 16.51
N LEU A 122 -1.62 -21.69 15.58
CA LEU A 122 -0.77 -20.51 15.78
C LEU A 122 -1.60 -19.23 15.98
N ARG A 123 -2.61 -18.99 15.14
CA ARG A 123 -3.49 -17.82 15.25
C ARG A 123 -4.20 -17.79 16.61
N ARG A 124 -4.79 -18.91 17.03
CA ARG A 124 -5.52 -19.00 18.29
C ARG A 124 -4.58 -18.90 19.50
N ALA A 125 -3.36 -19.43 19.41
CA ALA A 125 -2.34 -19.22 20.42
C ALA A 125 -1.99 -17.74 20.56
N PHE A 126 -1.77 -17.06 19.44
CA PHE A 126 -1.56 -15.62 19.40
C PHE A 126 -2.74 -14.85 20.01
N GLU A 127 -3.98 -15.15 19.59
CA GLU A 127 -5.18 -14.47 20.10
C GLU A 127 -5.40 -14.64 21.61
N LEU A 128 -4.97 -15.76 22.19
CA LEU A 128 -5.02 -16.02 23.64
C LEU A 128 -3.92 -15.29 24.43
N LEU A 129 -2.77 -15.03 23.80
CA LEU A 129 -1.59 -14.47 24.45
C LEU A 129 -1.38 -12.98 24.17
N LYS A 130 -2.04 -12.42 23.13
CA LYS A 130 -1.84 -11.03 22.72
C LYS A 130 -2.06 -10.05 23.87
N ASP A 131 -1.14 -9.10 24.00
CA ASP A 131 -1.12 -8.11 25.08
C ASP A 131 -0.90 -6.67 24.57
N ASN A 132 -0.95 -6.48 23.25
CA ASN A 132 -0.71 -5.21 22.54
C ASN A 132 0.70 -4.61 22.78
N THR A 133 1.65 -5.40 23.26
CA THR A 133 3.07 -4.98 23.31
C THR A 133 3.67 -4.96 21.91
N PRO A 134 4.73 -4.17 21.68
CA PRO A 134 5.49 -4.22 20.43
C PRO A 134 5.94 -5.64 20.01
N ALA A 135 6.33 -6.48 20.96
CA ALA A 135 6.68 -7.88 20.74
C ALA A 135 5.50 -8.72 20.21
N SER A 136 4.30 -8.49 20.77
CA SER A 136 3.06 -9.11 20.29
C SER A 136 2.70 -8.67 18.87
N GLU A 137 2.83 -7.37 18.57
CA GLU A 137 2.56 -6.81 17.24
C GLU A 137 3.53 -7.32 16.17
N LEU A 138 4.82 -7.46 16.51
CA LEU A 138 5.81 -8.11 15.65
C LEU A 138 5.47 -9.59 15.40
N THR A 139 4.95 -10.29 16.42
CA THR A 139 4.54 -11.69 16.31
C THR A 139 3.28 -11.86 15.44
N TRP A 140 2.34 -10.92 15.53
CA TRP A 140 1.21 -10.84 14.60
C TRP A 140 1.69 -10.69 13.15
N LEU A 141 2.62 -9.75 12.90
CA LEU A 141 3.17 -9.54 11.57
C LEU A 141 3.92 -10.78 11.06
N LEU A 142 4.65 -11.48 11.93
CA LEU A 142 5.28 -12.75 11.62
C LEU A 142 4.25 -13.79 11.18
N LEU A 143 3.17 -13.99 11.94
CA LEU A 143 2.09 -14.91 11.58
C LEU A 143 1.48 -14.59 10.20
N VAL A 144 1.17 -13.32 9.97
CA VAL A 144 0.62 -12.85 8.69
C VAL A 144 1.61 -13.06 7.54
N SER A 145 2.92 -12.85 7.78
CA SER A 145 3.96 -12.96 6.76
C SER A 145 4.10 -14.35 6.16
N ILE A 146 3.81 -15.40 6.94
CA ILE A 146 3.98 -16.79 6.51
C ILE A 146 2.79 -17.31 5.70
N LEU A 147 1.62 -16.67 5.77
CA LEU A 147 0.38 -17.17 5.15
C LEU A 147 0.54 -17.48 3.66
N ARG A 148 1.09 -16.55 2.88
CA ARG A 148 1.38 -16.80 1.45
C ARG A 148 2.51 -17.80 1.22
N LYS A 149 3.45 -17.95 2.15
CA LYS A 149 4.57 -18.90 2.03
C LYS A 149 4.09 -20.35 2.20
N VAL A 150 3.16 -20.56 3.13
CA VAL A 150 2.64 -21.88 3.51
C VAL A 150 1.34 -22.24 2.78
N SER A 151 0.79 -21.34 1.96
CA SER A 151 -0.32 -21.64 1.07
C SER A 151 0.14 -22.39 -0.18
N HIS A 152 -0.60 -23.42 -0.59
CA HIS A 152 -0.41 -24.06 -1.89
C HIS A 152 -0.91 -23.18 -3.05
N ALA A 153 -1.77 -22.18 -2.81
CA ALA A 153 -2.26 -21.30 -3.86
C ALA A 153 -1.14 -20.40 -4.43
N ASN A 154 -1.10 -20.27 -5.74
CA ASN A 154 -0.21 -19.35 -6.43
C ASN A 154 -0.78 -17.93 -6.37
N THR A 155 0.02 -16.94 -6.78
CA THR A 155 -0.41 -15.54 -6.80
C THR A 155 -0.14 -14.93 -8.17
N ALA A 156 -1.11 -14.18 -8.72
CA ALA A 156 -0.94 -13.44 -9.95
C ALA A 156 0.03 -12.28 -9.73
N GLN A 157 1.30 -12.42 -10.14
CA GLN A 157 2.34 -11.40 -9.89
C GLN A 157 2.34 -10.87 -8.43
N TRP A 158 1.97 -11.72 -7.46
CA TRP A 158 1.82 -11.39 -6.04
C TRP A 158 0.71 -10.39 -5.68
N GLN A 159 -0.18 -10.09 -6.62
CA GLN A 159 -1.35 -9.23 -6.43
C GLN A 159 -2.51 -10.03 -5.83
N TYR A 160 -3.03 -11.00 -6.59
CA TYR A 160 -4.22 -11.77 -6.21
C TYR A 160 -3.88 -13.23 -5.95
N VAL A 161 -4.48 -13.83 -4.92
CA VAL A 161 -4.38 -15.26 -4.69
C VAL A 161 -5.19 -16.00 -5.75
N LEU A 162 -4.59 -17.03 -6.34
CA LEU A 162 -5.15 -17.87 -7.38
C LEU A 162 -5.26 -19.32 -6.88
N PRO A 163 -6.34 -19.66 -6.14
CA PRO A 163 -6.52 -21.01 -5.59
C PRO A 163 -6.48 -22.12 -6.65
N SER A 164 -6.93 -21.82 -7.87
CA SER A 164 -6.93 -22.77 -9.00
C SER A 164 -5.54 -23.06 -9.58
N LYS A 165 -4.47 -22.45 -9.06
CA LYS A 165 -3.10 -22.71 -9.49
C LYS A 165 -2.26 -23.05 -8.28
N SER A 166 -1.71 -24.27 -8.24
CA SER A 166 -0.93 -24.73 -7.08
C SER A 166 0.57 -24.48 -7.25
N LYS A 167 1.26 -24.22 -6.13
CA LYS A 167 2.72 -24.21 -6.00
C LYS A 167 3.24 -25.64 -5.92
N LYS A 168 4.49 -25.84 -6.38
CA LYS A 168 5.13 -27.17 -6.38
C LYS A 168 5.71 -27.57 -5.02
N ARG A 169 6.03 -26.59 -4.16
CA ARG A 169 6.62 -26.81 -2.83
C ARG A 169 6.01 -25.81 -1.86
N VAL A 170 5.62 -26.31 -0.69
CA VAL A 170 5.05 -25.56 0.41
C VAL A 170 5.82 -25.93 1.66
N THR A 171 6.23 -24.94 2.45
CA THR A 171 6.92 -25.15 3.73
C THR A 171 5.89 -25.40 4.81
N SER A 172 6.19 -26.28 5.78
CA SER A 172 5.34 -26.44 6.97
C SER A 172 5.18 -25.11 7.71
N PRO A 173 3.96 -24.76 8.17
CA PRO A 173 3.69 -23.62 9.04
C PRO A 173 4.66 -23.44 10.21
N ILE A 174 4.92 -24.49 10.99
CA ILE A 174 5.80 -24.41 12.16
C ILE A 174 7.23 -24.08 11.76
N VAL A 175 7.75 -24.73 10.70
CA VAL A 175 9.08 -24.43 10.16
C VAL A 175 9.15 -23.00 9.64
N ALA A 176 8.13 -22.54 8.90
CA ALA A 176 8.08 -21.18 8.38
C ALA A 176 8.01 -20.12 9.48
N PHE A 177 7.30 -20.41 10.57
CA PHE A 177 7.20 -19.55 11.74
C PHE A 177 8.55 -19.45 12.46
N ALA A 178 9.20 -20.57 12.78
CA ALA A 178 10.52 -20.60 13.40
C ALA A 178 11.62 -19.92 12.55
N GLU A 179 11.65 -20.16 11.24
CA GLU A 179 12.53 -19.44 10.30
C GLU A 179 12.25 -17.93 10.30
N GLY A 180 10.98 -17.56 10.46
CA GLY A 180 10.55 -16.17 10.54
C GLY A 180 11.01 -15.50 11.83
N ILE A 181 10.95 -16.16 12.98
CA ILE A 181 11.53 -15.67 14.25
C ILE A 181 13.01 -15.32 14.05
N SER A 182 13.79 -16.25 13.50
CA SER A 182 15.22 -16.03 13.22
C SER A 182 15.45 -14.87 12.24
N THR A 183 14.62 -14.77 11.20
CA THR A 183 14.71 -13.71 10.19
C THR A 183 14.41 -12.33 10.77
N PHE A 184 13.35 -12.21 11.57
CA PHE A 184 12.95 -10.96 12.22
C PHE A 184 14.00 -10.54 13.24
N ALA A 185 14.43 -11.45 14.12
CA ALA A 185 15.47 -11.19 15.11
C ALA A 185 16.79 -10.71 14.47
N LYS A 186 17.19 -11.32 13.35
CA LYS A 186 18.37 -10.87 12.59
C LYS A 186 18.21 -9.45 12.04
N ASP A 187 17.04 -9.12 11.50
CA ASP A 187 16.77 -7.80 10.93
C ASP A 187 16.63 -6.72 12.01
N MET A 188 16.04 -7.05 13.16
CA MET A 188 15.95 -6.17 14.33
C MET A 188 17.35 -5.86 14.88
N ASN A 189 18.21 -6.86 15.04
CA ASN A 189 19.61 -6.66 15.43
C ASN A 189 20.40 -5.77 14.46
N ALA A 190 20.03 -5.76 13.17
CA ALA A 190 20.64 -4.88 12.17
C ALA A 190 20.05 -3.45 12.18
N SER A 191 18.93 -3.23 12.87
CA SER A 191 18.21 -1.95 12.95
C SER A 191 18.77 -1.08 14.08
N VAL A 192 20.02 -0.66 13.92
CA VAL A 192 20.75 0.17 14.90
C VAL A 192 20.74 1.65 14.52
N ASN A 193 20.94 2.55 15.49
CA ASN A 193 21.03 4.00 15.28
C ASN A 193 19.81 4.61 14.56
N LEU A 194 18.62 4.16 14.95
CA LEU A 194 17.36 4.63 14.39
C LEU A 194 17.12 6.10 14.80
N GLY A 195 16.60 6.88 13.86
CA GLY A 195 16.08 8.21 14.10
C GLY A 195 14.79 8.22 14.93
N PRO A 196 14.12 9.38 15.00
CA PRO A 196 12.84 9.53 15.71
C PRO A 196 11.82 8.49 15.26
N GLU A 197 11.01 8.01 16.21
CA GLU A 197 9.92 7.08 15.89
C GLU A 197 8.92 7.74 14.92
N PRO A 198 8.62 7.11 13.77
CA PRO A 198 7.62 7.60 12.85
C PRO A 198 6.21 7.66 13.44
N ILE A 199 5.45 8.72 13.14
CA ILE A 199 4.05 8.86 13.55
C ILE A 199 3.15 8.38 12.41
N LEU A 200 2.58 7.18 12.57
CA LEU A 200 1.62 6.61 11.62
C LEU A 200 0.18 6.94 12.01
N ILE A 201 -0.59 7.42 11.06
CA ILE A 201 -2.00 7.76 11.21
C ILE A 201 -2.81 6.86 10.28
N GLN A 202 -3.70 6.04 10.84
CA GLN A 202 -4.70 5.35 10.02
C GLN A 202 -5.77 6.38 9.62
N GLY A 203 -5.67 6.91 8.39
CA GLY A 203 -6.45 8.06 7.98
C GLY A 203 -6.51 8.25 6.46
N ASP A 204 -7.13 9.35 6.04
CA ASP A 204 -7.36 9.65 4.63
C ASP A 204 -6.40 10.75 4.13
N ALA A 205 -5.62 10.43 3.10
CA ALA A 205 -4.72 11.37 2.45
C ALA A 205 -5.42 12.61 1.89
N ARG A 206 -6.73 12.52 1.58
CA ARG A 206 -7.51 13.65 1.08
C ARG A 206 -7.68 14.75 2.11
N THR A 207 -7.59 14.44 3.40
CA THR A 207 -7.73 15.41 4.49
C THR A 207 -6.40 15.72 5.17
N CYS A 208 -5.45 14.78 5.15
CA CYS A 208 -4.23 14.81 5.96
C CYS A 208 -4.50 15.14 7.44
N GLU A 209 -5.60 14.63 7.99
CA GLU A 209 -5.96 14.81 9.39
C GLU A 209 -4.92 14.16 10.31
N GLY A 210 -4.59 14.82 11.41
CA GLY A 210 -3.53 14.41 12.35
C GLY A 210 -2.12 14.89 11.99
N VAL A 211 -1.90 15.44 10.78
CA VAL A 211 -0.64 16.10 10.41
C VAL A 211 -0.76 17.62 10.61
N PRO A 212 0.08 18.25 11.44
CA PRO A 212 0.02 19.69 11.68
C PRO A 212 0.29 20.53 10.43
N SER A 213 -0.38 21.66 10.29
CA SER A 213 -0.15 22.60 9.18
C SER A 213 1.28 23.14 9.18
N GLY A 214 1.90 23.25 8.01
CA GLY A 214 3.27 23.77 7.85
C GLY A 214 4.37 22.98 8.58
N SER A 215 4.16 21.70 8.92
CA SER A 215 5.12 20.90 9.71
C SER A 215 6.05 20.01 8.89
N VAL A 216 5.73 19.81 7.61
CA VAL A 216 6.44 18.89 6.71
C VAL A 216 7.24 19.69 5.69
N ASN A 217 8.52 19.37 5.46
CA ASN A 217 9.32 20.02 4.41
C ASN A 217 9.79 19.06 3.31
N LEU A 218 9.53 17.75 3.46
CA LEU A 218 9.77 16.75 2.43
C LEU A 218 8.59 15.77 2.32
N VAL A 219 8.07 15.54 1.13
CA VAL A 219 7.13 14.44 0.85
C VAL A 219 7.82 13.46 -0.09
N VAL A 220 7.88 12.17 0.27
CA VAL A 220 8.38 11.11 -0.63
C VAL A 220 7.36 10.00 -0.65
N THR A 221 6.75 9.75 -1.82
CA THR A 221 5.67 8.76 -1.89
C THR A 221 5.48 8.21 -3.31
N SER A 222 4.61 7.20 -3.40
CA SER A 222 4.10 6.64 -4.64
C SER A 222 2.59 6.47 -4.48
N PRO A 223 1.77 7.40 -5.00
CA PRO A 223 0.33 7.33 -4.84
C PRO A 223 -0.24 6.06 -5.51
N PRO A 224 -1.45 5.61 -5.12
CA PRO A 224 -2.11 4.51 -5.83
C PRO A 224 -2.34 4.89 -7.29
N TYR A 225 -1.85 4.09 -8.23
CA TYR A 225 -1.94 4.40 -9.67
C TYR A 225 -3.35 4.10 -10.19
N PRO A 226 -3.89 4.89 -11.14
CA PRO A 226 -5.19 4.63 -11.79
C PRO A 226 -5.06 3.50 -12.83
N ASN A 227 -4.60 2.33 -12.39
CA ASN A 227 -4.27 1.17 -13.23
C ASN A 227 -5.13 -0.05 -12.93
N ASN A 228 -6.17 0.12 -12.09
CA ASN A 228 -7.08 -0.93 -11.64
C ASN A 228 -6.42 -2.02 -10.79
N TYR A 229 -5.46 -1.65 -9.97
CA TYR A 229 -4.97 -2.45 -8.85
C TYR A 229 -5.92 -2.32 -7.66
N ASP A 230 -6.47 -3.42 -7.17
CA ASP A 230 -7.37 -3.45 -6.02
C ASP A 230 -6.56 -3.77 -4.75
N TYR A 231 -6.19 -2.73 -4.01
CA TYR A 231 -5.42 -2.85 -2.77
C TYR A 231 -6.16 -3.64 -1.67
N ALA A 232 -7.49 -3.63 -1.68
CA ALA A 232 -8.30 -4.38 -0.72
C ALA A 232 -8.32 -5.89 -1.07
N ASP A 233 -8.49 -6.24 -2.35
CA ASP A 233 -8.42 -7.65 -2.77
C ASP A 233 -6.99 -8.20 -2.68
N ALA A 234 -5.97 -7.33 -2.77
CA ALA A 234 -4.57 -7.73 -2.63
C ALA A 234 -4.22 -8.27 -1.24
N THR A 235 -4.96 -7.92 -0.19
CA THR A 235 -4.78 -8.37 1.20
C THR A 235 -5.89 -9.31 1.68
N ARG A 236 -6.80 -9.72 0.78
CA ARG A 236 -7.99 -10.51 1.15
C ARG A 236 -7.65 -11.86 1.80
N LEU A 237 -6.55 -12.50 1.43
CA LEU A 237 -6.13 -13.76 2.06
C LEU A 237 -5.82 -13.55 3.53
N GLU A 238 -4.99 -12.56 3.84
CA GLU A 238 -4.56 -12.24 5.18
C GLU A 238 -5.75 -11.80 6.04
N MET A 239 -6.55 -10.87 5.54
CA MET A 239 -7.74 -10.38 6.24
C MET A 239 -8.79 -11.47 6.46
N SER A 240 -9.03 -12.35 5.48
CA SER A 240 -9.94 -13.49 5.65
C SER A 240 -9.42 -14.52 6.65
N PHE A 241 -8.10 -14.66 6.76
CA PHE A 241 -7.48 -15.56 7.74
C PHE A 241 -7.56 -14.99 9.15
N MET A 242 -7.35 -13.68 9.32
CA MET A 242 -7.45 -13.00 10.62
C MET A 242 -8.90 -12.79 11.09
N GLY A 243 -9.89 -13.00 10.20
CA GLY A 243 -11.31 -12.84 10.51
C GLY A 243 -11.85 -11.42 10.32
N ASP A 244 -11.06 -10.51 9.74
CA ASP A 244 -11.47 -9.12 9.45
C ASP A 244 -12.60 -9.06 8.40
N ILE A 245 -12.64 -10.06 7.50
CA ILE A 245 -13.64 -10.20 6.45
C ILE A 245 -14.00 -11.67 6.23
N THR A 246 -15.25 -11.93 5.86
CA THR A 246 -15.74 -13.26 5.49
C THR A 246 -15.61 -13.53 3.99
N GLY A 247 -15.56 -12.48 3.17
CA GLY A 247 -15.42 -12.62 1.73
C GLY A 247 -15.30 -11.32 0.95
N TRP A 248 -15.42 -11.44 -0.38
CA TRP A 248 -15.25 -10.32 -1.31
C TRP A 248 -16.27 -9.18 -1.09
N GLY A 249 -17.49 -9.52 -0.64
CA GLY A 249 -18.55 -8.54 -0.38
C GLY A 249 -18.20 -7.54 0.73
N ASP A 250 -17.40 -7.95 1.71
CA ASP A 250 -17.07 -7.13 2.88
C ASP A 250 -16.02 -6.06 2.56
N LEU A 251 -15.26 -6.24 1.47
CA LEU A 251 -14.16 -5.34 1.08
C LEU A 251 -14.63 -3.91 0.87
N GLN A 252 -15.86 -3.71 0.40
CA GLN A 252 -16.37 -2.37 0.13
C GLN A 252 -16.46 -1.51 1.41
N ASN A 253 -17.06 -2.07 2.46
CA ASN A 253 -17.31 -1.37 3.71
C ASN A 253 -16.08 -1.36 4.63
N THR A 254 -15.26 -2.41 4.56
CA THR A 254 -14.11 -2.58 5.44
C THR A 254 -12.88 -1.82 4.94
N VAL A 255 -12.71 -1.67 3.62
CA VAL A 255 -11.48 -1.10 3.04
C VAL A 255 -11.76 -0.10 1.91
N ARG A 256 -12.42 -0.52 0.82
CA ARG A 256 -12.44 0.25 -0.45
C ARG A 256 -13.00 1.66 -0.30
N ARG A 257 -13.98 1.88 0.59
CA ARG A 257 -14.57 3.21 0.85
C ARG A 257 -13.57 4.24 1.36
N PHE A 258 -12.48 3.80 2.01
CA PHE A 258 -11.44 4.67 2.56
C PHE A 258 -10.34 4.97 1.55
N LEU A 259 -10.19 4.14 0.52
CA LEU A 259 -9.12 4.27 -0.45
C LEU A 259 -9.41 5.37 -1.47
N VAL A 260 -8.34 5.97 -1.99
CA VAL A 260 -8.39 6.72 -3.25
C VAL A 260 -8.96 5.81 -4.35
N ARG A 261 -9.83 6.37 -5.20
CA ARG A 261 -10.62 5.64 -6.20
C ARG A 261 -9.81 5.26 -7.46
N SER A 262 -8.71 4.54 -7.27
CA SER A 262 -7.77 4.13 -8.33
C SER A 262 -8.11 2.79 -9.01
N CYS A 263 -9.23 2.17 -8.63
CA CYS A 263 -9.72 0.89 -9.16
C CYS A 263 -11.21 0.97 -9.51
N SER A 264 -11.62 0.36 -10.62
CA SER A 264 -13.02 0.37 -11.06
C SER A 264 -13.97 -0.31 -10.08
N GLN A 265 -13.44 -1.18 -9.19
CA GLN A 265 -14.24 -1.80 -8.13
C GLN A 265 -14.60 -0.82 -7.00
N HIS A 266 -13.89 0.31 -6.89
CA HIS A 266 -14.22 1.36 -5.90
C HIS A 266 -15.38 2.24 -6.41
N VAL A 267 -15.67 2.20 -7.71
CA VAL A 267 -16.68 3.02 -8.40
C VAL A 267 -17.56 2.12 -9.30
N PRO A 268 -18.40 1.26 -8.69
CA PRO A 268 -19.29 0.40 -9.46
C PRO A 268 -20.28 1.23 -10.32
N PRO A 269 -20.89 0.63 -11.36
CA PRO A 269 -21.84 1.35 -12.21
C PRO A 269 -22.93 2.03 -11.38
N LYS A 270 -23.28 3.27 -11.73
CA LYS A 270 -24.29 4.10 -11.04
C LYS A 270 -23.96 4.51 -9.60
N SER A 271 -22.73 4.28 -9.13
CA SER A 271 -22.31 4.75 -7.79
C SER A 271 -22.05 6.24 -7.70
N VAL A 272 -21.72 6.87 -8.83
CA VAL A 272 -21.43 8.30 -8.95
C VAL A 272 -22.03 8.82 -10.25
N ASP A 273 -22.36 10.11 -10.26
CA ASP A 273 -22.73 10.86 -11.46
C ASP A 273 -21.48 11.54 -12.05
N LEU A 274 -21.16 11.25 -13.31
CA LEU A 274 -19.91 11.71 -13.92
C LEU A 274 -19.87 13.24 -14.05
N GLU A 275 -20.97 13.85 -14.49
CA GLU A 275 -21.05 15.30 -14.68
C GLU A 275 -20.89 16.04 -13.36
N THR A 276 -21.49 15.52 -12.28
CA THR A 276 -21.31 16.07 -10.93
C THR A 276 -19.85 16.03 -10.47
N ILE A 277 -19.13 14.93 -10.75
CA ILE A 277 -17.71 14.82 -10.39
C ILE A 277 -16.86 15.79 -11.21
N LEU A 278 -17.10 15.88 -12.51
CA LEU A 278 -16.35 16.76 -13.41
C LEU A 278 -16.62 18.23 -13.13
N ALA A 279 -17.83 18.59 -12.71
CA ALA A 279 -18.21 19.97 -12.38
C ALA A 279 -17.58 20.50 -11.08
N ASP A 280 -16.85 19.68 -10.31
CA ASP A 280 -16.18 20.15 -9.09
C ASP A 280 -15.12 21.21 -9.45
N PRO A 281 -15.18 22.42 -8.86
CA PRO A 281 -14.25 23.50 -9.15
C PRO A 281 -12.77 23.13 -8.93
N ILE A 282 -12.47 22.16 -8.06
CA ILE A 282 -11.09 21.73 -7.80
C ILE A 282 -10.44 21.08 -9.04
N LEU A 283 -11.25 20.61 -10.00
CA LEU A 283 -10.79 20.03 -11.26
C LEU A 283 -10.63 21.05 -12.38
N ALA A 284 -10.98 22.32 -12.17
CA ALA A 284 -10.87 23.37 -13.18
C ALA A 284 -9.52 23.40 -13.95
N PRO A 285 -8.34 23.16 -13.34
CA PRO A 285 -7.06 23.17 -14.05
C PRO A 285 -6.92 22.09 -15.15
N ILE A 286 -7.71 21.01 -15.08
CA ILE A 286 -7.63 19.86 -15.98
C ILE A 286 -8.96 19.49 -16.64
N HIS A 287 -10.03 20.25 -16.33
CA HIS A 287 -11.43 19.90 -16.63
C HIS A 287 -11.65 19.45 -18.08
N ASP A 288 -11.23 20.26 -19.05
CA ASP A 288 -11.52 20.01 -20.46
C ASP A 288 -10.86 18.72 -20.94
N GLU A 289 -9.60 18.49 -20.54
CA GLU A 289 -8.83 17.31 -20.91
C GLU A 289 -9.37 16.05 -20.23
N ILE A 290 -9.71 16.10 -18.94
CA ILE A 290 -10.24 14.93 -18.23
C ILE A 290 -11.64 14.57 -18.72
N ALA A 291 -12.48 15.55 -19.07
CA ALA A 291 -13.80 15.32 -19.64
C ALA A 291 -13.74 14.59 -21.00
N GLU A 292 -12.79 14.95 -21.86
CA GLU A 292 -12.53 14.24 -23.12
C GLU A 292 -12.11 12.79 -22.88
N VAL A 293 -11.10 12.57 -22.04
CA VAL A 293 -10.62 11.22 -21.70
C VAL A 293 -11.73 10.36 -21.07
N CYS A 294 -12.56 10.95 -20.21
CA CYS A 294 -13.71 10.25 -19.61
C CYS A 294 -14.77 9.88 -20.64
N ARG A 295 -15.05 10.72 -21.65
CA ARG A 295 -15.95 10.37 -22.77
C ARG A 295 -15.40 9.22 -23.59
N ASP A 296 -14.14 9.27 -24.01
CA ASP A 296 -13.50 8.20 -24.78
C ASP A 296 -13.53 6.86 -24.02
N LEU A 297 -13.23 6.90 -22.72
CA LEU A 297 -13.32 5.74 -21.85
C LEU A 297 -14.76 5.23 -21.69
N ALA A 298 -15.75 6.14 -21.69
CA ALA A 298 -17.15 5.79 -21.58
C ALA A 298 -17.67 5.09 -22.86
N GLU A 299 -17.17 5.47 -24.03
CA GLU A 299 -17.49 4.83 -25.31
C GLU A 299 -16.78 3.49 -25.47
N ILE A 300 -15.45 3.46 -25.34
CA ILE A 300 -14.65 2.26 -25.59
C ILE A 300 -15.02 1.12 -24.65
N ARG A 301 -15.45 1.40 -23.40
CA ARG A 301 -15.82 0.36 -22.44
C ARG A 301 -16.95 -0.53 -22.96
N LEU A 302 -17.86 0.02 -23.76
CA LEU A 302 -19.02 -0.71 -24.28
C LEU A 302 -18.60 -1.83 -25.24
N THR A 303 -17.43 -1.70 -25.85
CA THR A 303 -16.81 -2.70 -26.74
C THR A 303 -16.07 -3.82 -25.99
N LYS A 304 -15.89 -3.71 -24.67
CA LYS A 304 -15.06 -4.64 -23.88
C LYS A 304 -15.95 -5.54 -23.03
N GLY A 305 -15.64 -6.85 -22.99
CA GLY A 305 -16.44 -7.85 -22.28
C GLY A 305 -16.67 -7.58 -20.79
N GLY A 306 -15.77 -6.86 -20.12
CA GLY A 306 -15.91 -6.49 -18.70
C GLY A 306 -16.57 -5.14 -18.42
N LYS A 307 -16.77 -4.29 -19.45
CA LYS A 307 -17.37 -2.95 -19.37
C LYS A 307 -16.97 -2.12 -18.12
N LYS A 308 -15.69 -2.21 -17.72
CA LYS A 308 -15.18 -1.58 -16.51
C LYS A 308 -15.40 -0.08 -16.57
N THR A 309 -15.75 0.50 -15.42
CA THR A 309 -16.11 1.91 -15.25
C THR A 309 -14.88 2.82 -15.19
N TYR A 310 -13.90 2.64 -16.09
CA TYR A 310 -12.67 3.43 -16.08
C TYR A 310 -12.90 4.93 -16.26
N HIS A 311 -13.91 5.34 -17.02
CA HIS A 311 -14.36 6.73 -17.11
C HIS A 311 -14.72 7.33 -15.74
N LEU A 312 -15.49 6.61 -14.91
CA LEU A 312 -15.81 7.05 -13.54
C LEU A 312 -14.59 7.00 -12.62
N MET A 313 -13.78 5.95 -12.75
CA MET A 313 -12.56 5.75 -11.95
C MET A 313 -11.57 6.88 -12.17
N VAL A 314 -11.31 7.28 -13.42
CA VAL A 314 -10.41 8.37 -13.75
C VAL A 314 -10.92 9.69 -13.17
N ALA A 315 -12.19 10.05 -13.40
CA ALA A 315 -12.77 11.27 -12.84
C ALA A 315 -12.67 11.31 -11.30
N CYS A 316 -13.09 10.23 -10.64
CA CYS A 316 -13.04 10.11 -9.18
C CYS A 316 -11.61 10.13 -8.63
N TYR A 317 -10.66 9.51 -9.33
CA TYR A 317 -9.25 9.47 -8.94
C TYR A 317 -8.64 10.87 -8.92
N PHE A 318 -8.84 11.65 -9.99
CA PHE A 318 -8.29 12.99 -10.03
C PHE A 318 -9.00 13.95 -9.10
N LEU A 319 -10.30 13.76 -8.83
CA LEU A 319 -10.98 14.48 -7.76
C LEU A 319 -10.34 14.19 -6.39
N ASP A 320 -10.12 12.91 -6.06
CA ASP A 320 -9.44 12.52 -4.82
C ASP A 320 -8.03 13.12 -4.75
N MET A 321 -7.24 13.05 -5.82
CA MET A 321 -5.87 13.56 -5.85
C MET A 321 -5.80 15.09 -5.82
N ALA A 322 -6.79 15.80 -6.34
CA ALA A 322 -6.87 17.25 -6.22
C ALA A 322 -7.07 17.67 -4.74
N HIS A 323 -7.91 16.96 -3.99
CA HIS A 323 -8.03 17.17 -2.54
C HIS A 323 -6.73 16.82 -1.80
N VAL A 324 -6.04 15.76 -2.21
CA VAL A 324 -4.72 15.41 -1.65
C VAL A 324 -3.73 16.55 -1.88
N TRP A 325 -3.66 17.15 -3.08
CA TRP A 325 -2.76 18.28 -3.35
C TRP A 325 -3.08 19.49 -2.46
N ASN A 326 -4.35 19.83 -2.26
CA ASN A 326 -4.75 20.91 -1.34
C ASN A 326 -4.35 20.60 0.12
N SER A 327 -4.56 19.35 0.57
CA SER A 327 -4.17 18.92 1.91
C SER A 327 -2.65 18.90 2.08
N LEU A 328 -1.89 18.48 1.06
CA LEU A 328 -0.44 18.56 1.03
C LEU A 328 0.03 20.01 1.13
N ARG A 329 -0.60 20.95 0.40
CA ARG A 329 -0.25 22.36 0.54
C ARG A 329 -0.44 22.84 1.97
N ARG A 330 -1.54 22.48 2.63
CA ARG A 330 -1.80 22.86 4.03
C ARG A 330 -0.71 22.36 4.99
N VAL A 331 -0.29 21.10 4.87
CA VAL A 331 0.66 20.48 5.81
C VAL A 331 2.13 20.77 5.51
N CYS A 332 2.46 21.10 4.26
CA CYS A 332 3.82 21.41 3.86
C CYS A 332 4.22 22.85 4.25
N ALA A 333 5.40 23.00 4.84
CA ALA A 333 6.05 24.27 5.10
C ALA A 333 6.41 25.02 3.80
N SER A 334 6.94 26.23 3.94
CA SER A 334 7.64 26.93 2.85
C SER A 334 9.03 27.34 3.36
N PRO A 335 10.12 26.87 2.73
CA PRO A 335 10.15 26.00 1.55
C PRO A 335 9.77 24.54 1.87
N SER A 336 9.22 23.84 0.88
CA SER A 336 9.03 22.37 0.91
C SER A 336 9.28 21.74 -0.46
N GLN A 337 9.65 20.46 -0.43
CA GLN A 337 9.84 19.65 -1.65
C GLN A 337 8.99 18.39 -1.60
N ILE A 338 8.39 18.03 -2.72
CA ILE A 338 7.57 16.82 -2.88
C ILE A 338 8.14 16.00 -4.01
N CYS A 339 8.29 14.69 -3.79
CA CYS A 339 8.71 13.71 -4.78
C CYS A 339 7.69 12.57 -4.88
N PHE A 340 6.93 12.57 -5.97
CA PHE A 340 5.97 11.51 -6.30
C PHE A 340 6.57 10.55 -7.32
N VAL A 341 6.65 9.26 -6.99
CA VAL A 341 6.98 8.20 -7.97
C VAL A 341 5.71 7.84 -8.72
N ILE A 342 5.57 8.36 -9.94
CA ILE A 342 4.36 8.26 -10.76
C ILE A 342 4.67 7.89 -12.21
N GLY A 343 3.66 7.41 -12.91
CA GLY A 343 3.72 7.18 -14.34
C GLY A 343 2.33 7.23 -14.95
N ASP A 344 2.29 7.48 -16.24
CA ASP A 344 1.04 7.58 -16.98
C ASP A 344 0.29 6.24 -17.02
N SER A 345 -0.99 6.33 -17.36
CA SER A 345 -1.86 5.17 -17.47
C SER A 345 -2.51 5.12 -18.85
N ALA A 346 -2.97 3.93 -19.24
CA ALA A 346 -3.78 3.79 -20.45
C ALA A 346 -4.88 2.73 -20.29
N PRO A 347 -5.87 2.95 -19.39
CA PRO A 347 -7.03 2.09 -19.28
C PRO A 347 -7.73 1.95 -20.63
N TYR A 348 -8.02 0.71 -21.04
CA TYR A 348 -8.55 0.39 -22.38
C TYR A 348 -7.77 0.94 -23.58
N GLY A 349 -6.51 1.35 -23.39
CA GLY A 349 -5.70 1.94 -24.44
C GLY A 349 -5.98 3.42 -24.70
N ILE A 350 -6.79 4.08 -23.87
CA ILE A 350 -6.94 5.54 -23.88
C ILE A 350 -5.89 6.12 -22.94
N TYR A 351 -5.05 7.02 -23.44
CA TYR A 351 -3.97 7.63 -22.68
C TYR A 351 -4.52 8.57 -21.60
N VAL A 352 -3.97 8.48 -20.40
CA VAL A 352 -4.29 9.35 -19.26
C VAL A 352 -2.98 10.03 -18.83
N PRO A 353 -2.83 11.35 -19.05
CA PRO A 353 -1.60 12.10 -18.78
C PRO A 353 -1.47 12.43 -17.28
N VAL A 354 -1.25 11.39 -16.46
CA VAL A 354 -1.21 11.50 -14.99
C VAL A 354 -0.20 12.54 -14.53
N ILE A 355 0.99 12.55 -15.15
CA ILE A 355 2.08 13.45 -14.77
C ILE A 355 1.69 14.90 -14.98
N GLN A 356 1.24 15.24 -16.19
CA GLN A 356 0.85 16.60 -16.56
C GLN A 356 -0.33 17.11 -15.71
N TRP A 357 -1.33 16.26 -15.45
CA TRP A 357 -2.47 16.65 -14.64
C TRP A 357 -2.08 16.86 -13.17
N PHE A 358 -1.15 16.07 -12.63
CA PHE A 358 -0.63 16.30 -11.29
C PHE A 358 0.19 17.60 -11.20
N GLU A 359 0.99 17.94 -12.21
CA GLU A 359 1.67 19.24 -12.28
C GLU A 359 0.66 20.39 -12.21
N LYS A 360 -0.40 20.36 -13.02
CA LYS A 360 -1.45 21.38 -13.03
C LYS A 360 -2.19 21.49 -11.70
N LEU A 361 -2.57 20.35 -11.11
CA LEU A 361 -3.28 20.31 -9.82
C LEU A 361 -2.38 20.79 -8.68
N ALA A 362 -1.09 20.44 -8.68
CA ALA A 362 -0.15 20.92 -7.68
C ALA A 362 0.04 22.44 -7.74
N LEU A 363 0.23 23.00 -8.95
CA LEU A 363 0.34 24.46 -9.12
C LEU A 363 -0.95 25.17 -8.69
N ALA A 364 -2.11 24.63 -9.05
CA ALA A 364 -3.40 25.17 -8.62
C ALA A 364 -3.64 25.09 -7.11
N ALA A 365 -3.09 24.08 -6.43
CA ALA A 365 -3.12 23.95 -4.99
C ALA A 365 -2.22 24.97 -4.26
N GLY A 366 -1.36 25.71 -4.97
CA GLY A 366 -0.52 26.77 -4.42
C GLY A 366 0.97 26.41 -4.28
N PHE A 367 1.43 25.35 -4.94
CA PHE A 367 2.87 25.06 -5.10
C PHE A 367 3.48 25.95 -6.20
N THR A 368 4.79 26.20 -6.15
CA THR A 368 5.45 27.22 -6.97
C THR A 368 5.98 26.67 -8.30
N SER A 369 6.41 25.42 -8.34
CA SER A 369 6.94 24.80 -9.56
C SER A 369 6.82 23.29 -9.53
N ALA A 370 6.78 22.68 -10.71
CA ALA A 370 6.81 21.24 -10.88
C ALA A 370 7.75 20.85 -12.03
N ARG A 371 8.45 19.72 -11.88
CA ARG A 371 9.30 19.13 -12.91
C ARG A 371 9.22 17.61 -12.87
N PHE A 372 9.22 16.97 -14.03
CA PHE A 372 9.25 15.52 -14.13
C PHE A 372 10.62 14.99 -14.55
N GLU A 373 11.13 14.01 -13.82
CA GLU A 373 12.35 13.26 -14.12
C GLU A 373 11.97 11.84 -14.55
N GLN A 374 12.01 11.56 -15.85
CA GLN A 374 11.71 10.23 -16.37
C GLN A 374 12.80 9.22 -15.96
N THR A 375 12.38 8.10 -15.36
CA THR A 375 13.31 7.02 -14.95
C THR A 375 13.20 5.78 -15.83
N ARG A 376 12.04 5.54 -16.44
CA ARG A 376 11.84 4.42 -17.37
C ARG A 376 10.74 4.67 -18.38
N GLU A 377 10.92 4.07 -19.54
CA GLU A 377 9.84 3.89 -20.52
C GLU A 377 9.08 2.59 -20.23
N ARG A 378 7.78 2.60 -20.55
CA ARG A 378 6.85 1.48 -20.37
C ARG A 378 6.15 1.19 -21.70
N ASN A 379 5.85 -0.10 -21.91
CA ASN A 379 5.20 -0.63 -23.12
C ASN A 379 5.98 -0.50 -24.46
N VAL A 380 7.28 -0.16 -24.40
CA VAL A 380 8.18 -0.10 -25.58
C VAL A 380 8.85 -1.44 -25.90
N LYS A 381 9.47 -2.10 -24.91
CA LYS A 381 10.25 -3.35 -25.14
C LYS A 381 9.42 -4.64 -25.14
N TRP A 382 8.35 -4.68 -24.34
CA TRP A 382 7.48 -5.86 -24.20
C TRP A 382 6.06 -5.47 -24.60
N LYS A 383 5.50 -6.14 -25.62
CA LYS A 383 4.12 -5.91 -26.08
C LYS A 383 3.16 -6.16 -24.91
N ASN A 384 2.65 -5.09 -24.30
CA ASN A 384 1.63 -5.18 -23.28
C ASN A 384 0.40 -5.89 -23.86
N ARG A 385 -0.07 -6.95 -23.22
CA ARG A 385 -1.19 -7.75 -23.75
C ARG A 385 -2.50 -6.95 -23.86
N LYS A 386 -2.61 -5.79 -23.20
CA LYS A 386 -3.83 -4.99 -23.09
C LYS A 386 -3.88 -3.76 -24.02
N HIS A 387 -2.76 -3.12 -24.32
CA HIS A 387 -2.70 -1.94 -25.22
C HIS A 387 -1.28 -1.74 -25.79
N ARG A 388 -1.11 -0.78 -26.71
CA ARG A 388 0.18 -0.40 -27.32
C ARG A 388 0.65 1.02 -27.00
N VAL A 389 -0.15 1.78 -26.25
CA VAL A 389 0.20 3.15 -25.83
C VAL A 389 1.55 3.17 -25.10
N PRO A 390 2.56 3.88 -25.63
CA PRO A 390 3.81 4.17 -24.91
C PRO A 390 3.48 4.95 -23.64
N LEU A 391 4.08 4.55 -22.52
CA LEU A 391 3.91 5.25 -21.24
C LEU A 391 5.28 5.53 -20.66
N CYS A 392 5.37 6.47 -19.74
CA CYS A 392 6.58 6.70 -18.95
C CYS A 392 6.31 6.54 -17.45
N GLU A 393 7.38 6.37 -16.68
CA GLU A 393 7.34 6.43 -15.22
C GLU A 393 8.62 7.11 -14.72
N GLY A 394 8.48 7.86 -13.64
CA GLY A 394 9.52 8.74 -13.16
C GLY A 394 9.17 9.36 -11.83
N ARG A 395 9.82 10.50 -11.57
CA ARG A 395 9.68 11.25 -10.33
C ARG A 395 9.14 12.63 -10.68
N LEU A 396 7.95 12.92 -10.21
CA LEU A 396 7.41 14.28 -10.23
C LEU A 396 7.90 15.00 -8.99
N TRP A 397 8.73 16.02 -9.21
CA TRP A 397 9.23 16.92 -8.18
C TRP A 397 8.39 18.19 -8.17
N VAL A 398 7.91 18.60 -7.01
CA VAL A 398 7.13 19.83 -6.80
C VAL A 398 7.75 20.63 -5.66
N GLU A 399 7.86 21.94 -5.83
CA GLU A 399 8.40 22.87 -4.83
C GLU A 399 7.29 23.81 -4.32
N GLY A 400 7.31 24.19 -3.04
CA GLY A 400 6.30 25.10 -2.45
C GLY A 400 6.76 25.87 -1.22
#